data_AF-A0A0U1KYC8-F1
#
_entry.id   AF-A0A0U1KYC8-F1
#
_cell.length_a   1.000
_cell.length_b   1.000
_cell.length_c   1.000
_cell.angle_alpha   90.00
_cell.angle_beta   90.00
_cell.angle_gamma   90.00
#
_symmetry.space_group_name_H-M   'P 1'
#
loop_
_entity.id
_entity.type
_entity.pdbx_description
1 polymer ?
#
loop_
_entity_poly.entity_id
_entity_poly.type
_entity_poly.pdbx_seq_one_letter_code
_entity_poly.pdbx_strand_id
1 'polypeptide(L)'
;MNPVCESCPRKAICKKEKTPCSALEELYKIGQEQDRQAKSELIREYAKQIGVIDYEVSEELRHIGEQVISGMPELSYIPGYDIRVGYVLSYESKKKDGKIIAADCRKVTGPYKAYLPFDFIVTFYEPNMAYMTENQRKLLMLHELKHIGIGPKGIRIEPHDVEDFQSILDKYGLRWNAFGNDVPDIMAGGGSGEETKKANSKA
;
A
#
# COMPACT_ATOMS: atom_id res chain seq x y z
N MET A 1 31.86 7.56 -4.32
CA MET A 1 32.01 7.28 -2.87
C MET A 1 31.55 8.53 -2.14
N ASN A 2 30.72 8.44 -1.10
CA ASN A 2 30.22 9.64 -0.40
C ASN A 2 31.41 10.41 0.24
N PRO A 3 31.59 11.73 0.02
CA PRO A 3 32.71 12.51 0.56
C PRO A 3 32.85 12.38 2.08
N VAL A 4 31.74 12.22 2.79
CA VAL A 4 31.69 12.05 4.25
C VAL A 4 32.34 10.73 4.69
N CYS A 5 32.35 9.71 3.82
CA CYS A 5 33.01 8.43 4.11
C CYS A 5 34.55 8.53 4.03
N GLU A 6 35.11 9.53 3.39
CA GLU A 6 36.56 9.65 3.21
C GLU A 6 37.28 10.08 4.48
N SER A 7 36.63 10.91 5.29
CA SER A 7 37.09 11.36 6.61
C SER A 7 36.59 10.48 7.76
N CYS A 8 35.81 9.42 7.49
CA CYS A 8 35.17 8.62 8.53
C CYS A 8 36.16 7.65 9.21
N PRO A 9 36.34 7.70 10.55
CA PRO A 9 37.23 6.79 11.28
C PRO A 9 36.84 5.31 11.16
N ARG A 10 35.57 5.02 10.87
CA ARG A 10 35.04 3.65 10.69
C ARG A 10 35.06 3.15 9.23
N LYS A 11 35.64 3.90 8.28
CA LYS A 11 35.70 3.55 6.85
C LYS A 11 36.23 2.14 6.60
N ALA A 12 37.28 1.72 7.31
CA ALA A 12 37.88 0.40 7.15
C ALA A 12 36.92 -0.74 7.56
N ILE A 13 36.10 -0.51 8.59
CA ILE A 13 35.12 -1.48 9.10
C ILE A 13 33.95 -1.60 8.13
N CYS A 14 33.33 -0.48 7.74
CA CYS A 14 32.22 -0.49 6.78
C CYS A 14 32.63 -1.07 5.42
N LYS A 15 33.88 -0.83 4.97
CA LYS A 15 34.42 -1.41 3.73
C LYS A 15 34.64 -2.93 3.84
N LYS A 16 35.06 -3.42 5.02
CA LYS A 16 35.31 -4.84 5.29
C LYS A 16 34.01 -5.63 5.44
N GLU A 17 33.05 -5.07 6.17
CA GLU A 17 31.76 -5.72 6.48
C GLU A 17 30.72 -5.56 5.37
N LYS A 18 30.98 -4.69 4.38
CA LYS A 18 30.03 -4.32 3.31
C LYS A 18 28.66 -3.87 3.84
N THR A 19 28.62 -3.40 5.08
CA THR A 19 27.41 -2.94 5.75
C THR A 19 27.17 -1.46 5.44
N PRO A 20 25.91 -1.06 5.16
CA PRO A 20 25.56 0.33 4.98
C PRO A 20 25.78 1.12 6.28
N CYS A 21 26.15 2.40 6.14
CA CYS A 21 26.49 3.23 7.29
C CYS A 21 25.22 3.71 7.99
N SER A 22 24.98 3.24 9.22
CA SER A 22 23.77 3.58 9.99
C SER A 22 23.55 5.08 10.17
N ALA A 23 24.63 5.87 10.29
CA ALA A 23 24.52 7.34 10.39
C ALA A 23 24.07 7.98 9.08
N LEU A 24 24.54 7.47 7.93
CA LEU A 24 24.08 7.94 6.62
C LEU A 24 22.65 7.48 6.33
N GLU A 25 22.27 6.25 6.73
CA GLU A 25 20.90 5.78 6.63
C GLU A 25 19.95 6.67 7.41
N GLU A 26 20.29 7.00 8.66
CA GLU A 26 19.45 7.86 9.49
C GLU A 26 19.37 9.28 8.95
N LEU A 27 20.48 9.82 8.43
CA LEU A 27 20.51 11.13 7.81
C LEU A 27 19.68 11.16 6.51
N TYR A 28 19.68 10.07 5.75
CA TYR A 28 18.84 9.93 4.55
C TYR A 28 17.36 9.89 4.91
N LYS A 29 16.98 9.17 5.99
CA LYS A 29 15.60 9.18 6.51
C LYS A 29 15.17 10.58 6.95
N ILE A 30 16.01 11.28 7.71
CA ILE A 30 15.72 12.63 8.17
C ILE A 30 15.56 13.57 6.98
N GLY A 31 16.48 13.53 6.01
CA GLY A 31 16.41 14.36 4.80
C GLY A 31 15.16 14.08 3.96
N GLN A 32 14.81 12.82 3.76
CA GLN A 32 13.59 12.45 3.05
C GLN A 32 12.31 12.85 3.79
N GLU A 33 12.29 12.73 5.12
CA GLU A 33 11.16 13.16 5.94
C GLU A 33 10.95 14.68 5.84
N GLN A 34 12.03 15.46 5.93
CA GLN A 34 11.99 16.90 5.80
C GLN A 34 11.58 17.34 4.39
N ASP A 35 12.15 16.71 3.35
CA ASP A 35 11.80 16.97 1.96
C ASP A 35 10.33 16.63 1.69
N ARG A 36 9.83 15.53 2.27
CA ARG A 36 8.43 15.13 2.15
C ARG A 36 7.52 16.15 2.82
N GLN A 37 7.81 16.55 4.06
CA GLN A 37 7.04 17.57 4.77
C GLN A 37 6.99 18.89 3.99
N ALA A 38 8.15 19.37 3.54
CA ALA A 38 8.25 20.61 2.76
C ALA A 38 7.49 20.52 1.42
N LYS A 39 7.60 19.39 0.70
CA LYS A 39 6.85 19.19 -0.55
C LYS A 39 5.35 19.08 -0.31
N SER A 40 4.91 18.36 0.71
CA SER A 40 3.49 18.24 1.05
C SER A 40 2.88 19.58 1.46
N GLU A 41 3.61 20.41 2.21
CA GLU A 41 3.17 21.77 2.55
C GLU A 41 3.04 22.65 1.32
N LEU A 42 4.05 22.66 0.44
CA LEU A 42 4.03 23.41 -0.81
C LEU A 42 2.89 22.95 -1.75
N ILE A 43 2.71 21.64 -1.92
CA ILE A 43 1.63 21.08 -2.75
C ILE A 43 0.27 21.48 -2.17
N ARG A 44 0.09 21.40 -0.85
CA ARG A 44 -1.17 21.80 -0.20
C ARG A 44 -1.45 23.28 -0.35
N GLU A 45 -0.42 24.11 -0.19
CA GLU A 45 -0.56 25.56 -0.31
C GLU A 45 -0.87 25.97 -1.76
N TYR A 46 -0.19 25.37 -2.75
CA TYR A 46 -0.50 25.59 -4.15
C TYR A 46 -1.87 25.02 -4.52
N ALA A 47 -2.25 23.82 -4.09
CA ALA A 47 -3.56 23.23 -4.32
C ALA A 47 -4.69 24.12 -3.78
N LYS A 48 -4.51 24.68 -2.57
CA LYS A 48 -5.44 25.63 -1.97
C LYS A 48 -5.55 26.93 -2.78
N GLN A 49 -4.43 27.43 -3.32
CA GLN A 49 -4.42 28.66 -4.12
C GLN A 49 -5.10 28.49 -5.49
N ILE A 50 -5.03 27.29 -6.08
CA ILE A 50 -5.62 26.99 -7.39
C ILE A 50 -6.98 26.29 -7.30
N GLY A 51 -7.48 26.03 -6.08
CA GLY A 51 -8.76 25.34 -5.84
C GLY A 51 -8.75 23.86 -6.26
N VAL A 52 -7.58 23.22 -6.24
CA VAL A 52 -7.41 21.82 -6.64
C VAL A 52 -7.83 20.86 -5.52
N ILE A 53 -8.38 19.75 -5.98
CA ILE A 53 -9.26 18.82 -5.29
C ILE A 53 -8.45 17.99 -4.27
N ASP A 54 -8.92 17.93 -3.02
CA ASP A 54 -8.29 17.14 -1.93
C ASP A 54 -8.31 15.61 -2.19
N TYR A 55 -9.15 15.19 -3.14
CA TYR A 55 -9.44 13.81 -3.52
C TYR A 55 -9.59 13.70 -5.03
N GLU A 56 -8.96 12.70 -5.65
CA GLU A 56 -9.14 12.42 -7.07
C GLU A 56 -9.51 10.96 -7.29
N VAL A 57 -10.27 10.70 -8.34
CA VAL A 57 -10.46 9.31 -8.81
C VAL A 57 -9.12 8.83 -9.35
N SER A 58 -8.68 7.66 -8.91
CA SER A 58 -7.37 7.12 -9.28
C SER A 58 -7.52 5.86 -10.12
N GLU A 59 -7.14 5.98 -11.40
CA GLU A 59 -7.08 4.86 -12.34
C GLU A 59 -6.00 3.84 -11.94
N GLU A 60 -4.89 4.28 -11.34
CA GLU A 60 -3.85 3.40 -10.80
C GLU A 60 -4.43 2.50 -9.70
N LEU A 61 -5.13 3.09 -8.73
CA LEU A 61 -5.76 2.33 -7.65
C LEU A 61 -6.89 1.44 -8.17
N ARG A 62 -7.65 1.89 -9.19
CA ARG A 62 -8.64 1.05 -9.86
C ARG A 62 -7.98 -0.19 -10.46
N HIS A 63 -6.87 -0.03 -11.18
CA HIS A 63 -6.15 -1.15 -11.78
C HIS A 63 -5.64 -2.14 -10.72
N ILE A 64 -5.03 -1.62 -9.64
CA ILE A 64 -4.58 -2.45 -8.51
C ILE A 64 -5.77 -3.18 -7.87
N GLY A 65 -6.88 -2.48 -7.64
CA GLY A 65 -8.10 -3.05 -7.08
C GLY A 65 -8.68 -4.17 -7.93
N GLU A 66 -8.80 -3.97 -9.23
CA GLU A 66 -9.28 -4.98 -10.19
C GLU A 66 -8.36 -6.19 -10.25
N GLN A 67 -7.04 -5.96 -10.28
CA GLN A 67 -6.05 -7.03 -10.21
C GLN A 67 -6.23 -7.87 -8.94
N VAL A 68 -6.29 -7.22 -7.77
CA VAL A 68 -6.45 -7.91 -6.48
C VAL A 68 -7.77 -8.68 -6.42
N ILE A 69 -8.89 -8.09 -6.86
CA ILE A 69 -10.19 -8.78 -6.91
C ILE A 69 -10.12 -10.02 -7.82
N SER A 70 -9.49 -9.90 -8.99
CA SER A 70 -9.39 -11.01 -9.95
C SER A 70 -8.45 -12.13 -9.50
N GLY A 71 -7.39 -11.80 -8.76
CA GLY A 71 -6.37 -12.76 -8.32
C GLY A 71 -6.66 -13.44 -6.98
N MET A 72 -7.62 -12.93 -6.20
CA MET A 72 -7.92 -13.41 -4.84
C MET A 72 -9.28 -14.09 -4.81
N PRO A 73 -9.36 -15.43 -4.76
CA PRO A 73 -10.63 -16.16 -4.77
C PRO A 73 -11.58 -15.74 -3.65
N GLU A 74 -11.05 -15.33 -2.50
CA GLU A 74 -11.84 -14.84 -1.37
C GLU A 74 -12.62 -13.55 -1.68
N LEU A 75 -12.25 -12.79 -2.70
CA LEU A 75 -12.93 -11.56 -3.13
C LEU A 75 -13.90 -11.78 -4.30
N SER A 76 -14.04 -13.01 -4.79
CA SER A 76 -14.87 -13.35 -5.97
C SER A 76 -16.35 -12.97 -5.85
N TYR A 77 -16.85 -12.80 -4.61
CA TYR A 77 -18.21 -12.34 -4.37
C TYR A 77 -18.40 -10.86 -4.76
N ILE A 78 -17.35 -10.03 -4.79
CA ILE A 78 -17.46 -8.61 -5.19
C ILE A 78 -18.04 -8.50 -6.62
N PRO A 79 -17.42 -9.10 -7.65
CA PRO A 79 -18.02 -9.13 -8.99
C PRO A 79 -19.26 -10.04 -9.04
N GLY A 80 -19.30 -11.14 -8.28
CA GLY A 80 -20.42 -12.07 -8.28
C GLY A 80 -21.77 -11.46 -7.82
N TYR A 81 -21.72 -10.42 -7.00
CA TYR A 81 -22.88 -9.66 -6.53
C TYR A 81 -22.99 -8.25 -7.13
N ASP A 82 -22.20 -7.94 -8.18
CA ASP A 82 -22.16 -6.62 -8.83
C ASP A 82 -21.90 -5.46 -7.84
N ILE A 83 -21.00 -5.68 -6.87
CA ILE A 83 -20.62 -4.67 -5.89
C ILE A 83 -19.67 -3.67 -6.56
N ARG A 84 -20.10 -2.41 -6.68
CA ARG A 84 -19.32 -1.38 -7.36
C ARG A 84 -18.40 -0.65 -6.38
N VAL A 85 -17.10 -0.66 -6.65
CA VAL A 85 -16.08 -0.03 -5.81
C VAL A 85 -15.48 1.16 -6.56
N GLY A 86 -15.51 2.35 -5.95
CA GLY A 86 -14.79 3.52 -6.42
C GLY A 86 -13.43 3.63 -5.74
N TYR A 87 -12.43 4.10 -6.48
CA TYR A 87 -11.05 4.20 -6.00
C TYR A 87 -10.57 5.64 -6.03
N VAL A 88 -10.12 6.13 -4.88
CA VAL A 88 -9.80 7.55 -4.69
C VAL A 88 -8.42 7.69 -4.06
N LEU A 89 -7.63 8.61 -4.60
CA LEU A 89 -6.39 9.06 -3.97
C LEU A 89 -6.67 10.38 -3.25
N SER A 90 -6.20 10.50 -2.02
CA SER A 90 -6.23 11.74 -1.25
C SER A 90 -4.83 12.30 -1.10
N TYR A 91 -4.70 13.60 -1.34
CA TYR A 91 -3.47 14.34 -1.12
C TYR A 91 -3.32 14.86 0.32
N GLU A 92 -4.32 14.63 1.16
CA GLU A 92 -4.26 14.97 2.58
C GLU A 92 -3.90 13.75 3.43
N SER A 93 -3.12 13.97 4.49
CA SER A 93 -2.85 12.92 5.47
C SER A 93 -4.09 12.65 6.32
N LYS A 94 -4.33 11.37 6.64
CA LYS A 94 -5.36 11.00 7.62
C LYS A 94 -4.78 10.45 8.91
N LYS A 95 -5.37 10.89 10.03
CA LYS A 95 -5.14 10.33 11.36
C LYS A 95 -6.47 10.01 12.03
N LYS A 96 -6.51 8.92 12.79
CA LYS A 96 -7.65 8.56 13.64
C LYS A 96 -7.11 8.06 14.97
N ASP A 97 -7.57 8.65 16.07
CA ASP A 97 -7.15 8.29 17.44
C ASP A 97 -5.61 8.25 17.60
N GLY A 98 -4.91 9.23 17.01
CA GLY A 98 -3.45 9.34 17.03
C GLY A 98 -2.70 8.40 16.08
N LYS A 99 -3.40 7.47 15.40
CA LYS A 99 -2.81 6.53 14.44
C LYS A 99 -2.88 7.07 13.01
N ILE A 100 -1.81 6.85 12.25
CA ILE A 100 -1.74 7.17 10.81
C ILE A 100 -2.58 6.13 10.05
N ILE A 101 -3.43 6.60 9.14
CA ILE A 101 -4.30 5.76 8.31
C ILE A 101 -3.81 5.84 6.86
N ALA A 102 -3.24 4.75 6.35
CA ALA A 102 -2.70 4.69 4.98
C ALA A 102 -3.81 4.59 3.92
N ALA A 103 -4.88 3.87 4.22
CA ALA A 103 -6.08 3.79 3.40
C ALA A 103 -7.31 3.52 4.28
N ASP A 104 -8.51 3.72 3.72
CA ASP A 104 -9.75 3.22 4.31
C ASP A 104 -10.81 2.85 3.26
N CYS A 105 -11.62 1.84 3.59
CA CYS A 105 -12.80 1.44 2.85
C CYS A 105 -14.09 1.94 3.51
N ARG A 106 -14.95 2.60 2.74
CA ARG A 106 -16.22 3.19 3.22
C ARG A 106 -17.39 2.74 2.38
N LYS A 107 -18.48 2.36 3.03
CA LYS A 107 -19.76 2.12 2.36
C LYS A 107 -20.45 3.43 2.02
N VAL A 108 -20.94 3.56 0.78
CA VAL A 108 -21.78 4.67 0.35
C VAL A 108 -23.17 4.51 0.97
N THR A 109 -23.62 5.54 1.70
CA THR A 109 -24.86 5.49 2.48
C THR A 109 -25.73 6.72 2.28
N GLY A 110 -27.02 6.58 2.60
CA GLY A 110 -27.96 7.68 2.63
C GLY A 110 -28.07 8.43 1.29
N PRO A 111 -28.14 9.77 1.31
CA PRO A 111 -28.30 10.59 0.11
C PRO A 111 -27.20 10.39 -0.94
N TYR A 112 -25.97 10.02 -0.55
CA TYR A 112 -24.87 9.84 -1.49
C TYR A 112 -25.11 8.72 -2.50
N LYS A 113 -25.94 7.73 -2.17
CA LYS A 113 -26.35 6.68 -3.12
C LYS A 113 -27.12 7.21 -4.33
N ALA A 114 -27.76 8.38 -4.21
CA ALA A 114 -28.45 9.01 -5.32
C ALA A 114 -27.49 9.67 -6.33
N TYR A 115 -26.26 9.96 -5.91
CA TYR A 115 -25.29 10.72 -6.70
C TYR A 115 -24.09 9.89 -7.14
N LEU A 116 -23.71 8.86 -6.38
CA LEU A 116 -22.51 8.08 -6.63
C LEU A 116 -22.87 6.71 -7.23
N PRO A 117 -22.25 6.30 -8.34
CA PRO A 117 -22.48 5.00 -8.97
C PRO A 117 -21.72 3.87 -8.26
N PHE A 118 -21.44 4.01 -6.96
CA PHE A 118 -20.61 3.09 -6.18
C PHE A 118 -21.31 2.67 -4.89
N ASP A 119 -21.04 1.44 -4.46
CA ASP A 119 -21.50 0.88 -3.21
C ASP A 119 -20.47 1.07 -2.09
N PHE A 120 -19.19 1.05 -2.46
CA PHE A 120 -18.05 1.32 -1.59
C PHE A 120 -17.06 2.26 -2.26
N ILE A 121 -16.33 3.03 -1.45
CA ILE A 121 -15.20 3.86 -1.87
C ILE A 121 -13.98 3.43 -1.05
N VAL A 122 -12.92 3.03 -1.74
CA VAL A 122 -11.60 2.79 -1.16
C VAL A 122 -10.76 4.04 -1.40
N THR A 123 -10.26 4.63 -0.30
CA THR A 123 -9.45 5.86 -0.34
C THR A 123 -8.04 5.57 0.15
N PHE A 124 -7.02 5.91 -0.64
CA PHE A 124 -5.63 5.87 -0.20
C PHE A 124 -5.16 7.29 0.10
N TYR A 125 -4.39 7.48 1.17
CA TYR A 125 -3.86 8.78 1.59
C TYR A 125 -2.39 8.87 1.19
N GLU A 126 -2.10 9.55 0.09
CA GLU A 126 -0.76 9.63 -0.52
C GLU A 126 0.34 9.96 0.50
N PRO A 127 0.20 10.98 1.36
CA PRO A 127 1.27 11.33 2.29
C PRO A 127 1.60 10.21 3.29
N ASN A 128 0.62 9.35 3.57
CA ASN A 128 0.72 8.25 4.53
C ASN A 128 1.22 6.94 3.90
N MET A 129 1.25 6.84 2.57
CA MET A 129 1.68 5.64 1.84
C MET A 129 2.78 5.91 0.80
N ALA A 130 3.27 7.14 0.69
CA ALA A 130 4.33 7.54 -0.25
C ALA A 130 5.62 6.70 -0.16
N TYR A 131 5.89 6.11 1.01
CA TYR A 131 7.05 5.25 1.22
C TYR A 131 6.82 3.77 0.85
N MET A 132 5.59 3.39 0.53
CA MET A 132 5.23 2.00 0.25
C MET A 132 5.60 1.61 -1.18
N THR A 133 6.17 0.40 -1.36
CA THR A 133 6.38 -0.22 -2.66
C THR A 133 5.06 -0.58 -3.33
N GLU A 134 5.08 -0.86 -4.63
CA GLU A 134 3.90 -1.31 -5.37
C GLU A 134 3.28 -2.58 -4.75
N ASN A 135 4.12 -3.54 -4.33
CA ASN A 135 3.64 -4.77 -3.70
C ASN A 135 3.02 -4.52 -2.32
N GLN A 136 3.57 -3.58 -1.55
CA GLN A 136 2.95 -3.12 -0.30
C GLN A 136 1.59 -2.44 -0.54
N ARG A 137 1.44 -1.67 -1.63
CA ARG A 137 0.16 -1.07 -2.03
C ARG A 137 -0.86 -2.12 -2.46
N LYS A 138 -0.46 -3.16 -3.19
CA LYS A 138 -1.34 -4.32 -3.52
C LYS A 138 -1.85 -5.01 -2.25
N LEU A 139 -0.99 -5.20 -1.27
CA LEU A 139 -1.34 -5.80 0.01
C LEU A 139 -2.28 -4.90 0.85
N LEU A 140 -2.03 -3.59 0.86
CA LEU A 140 -2.93 -2.60 1.46
C LEU A 140 -4.29 -2.60 0.75
N MET A 141 -4.31 -2.70 -0.58
CA MET A 141 -5.56 -2.79 -1.34
C MET A 141 -6.35 -4.05 -0.97
N LEU A 142 -5.69 -5.20 -0.86
CA LEU A 142 -6.30 -6.43 -0.37
C LEU A 142 -6.91 -6.22 1.02
N HIS A 143 -6.19 -5.59 1.94
CA HIS A 143 -6.71 -5.26 3.27
C HIS A 143 -7.99 -4.42 3.21
N GLU A 144 -8.00 -3.35 2.40
CA GLU A 144 -9.15 -2.48 2.27
C GLU A 144 -10.36 -3.17 1.61
N LEU A 145 -10.13 -3.98 0.59
CA LEU A 145 -11.20 -4.71 -0.10
C LEU A 145 -11.82 -5.79 0.78
N LYS A 146 -11.02 -6.40 1.67
CA LYS A 146 -11.51 -7.36 2.65
C LYS A 146 -12.59 -6.73 3.56
N HIS A 147 -12.54 -5.42 3.85
CA HIS A 147 -13.60 -4.76 4.64
C HIS A 147 -14.99 -4.79 3.98
N ILE A 148 -15.09 -5.12 2.70
CA ILE A 148 -16.37 -5.31 2.05
C ILE A 148 -16.95 -6.65 2.53
N GLY A 149 -18.19 -6.64 3.00
CA GLY A 149 -18.86 -7.87 3.44
C GLY A 149 -20.29 -7.95 2.94
N ILE A 150 -20.85 -9.17 2.99
CA ILE A 150 -22.25 -9.45 2.72
C ILE A 150 -22.85 -10.05 3.99
N GLY A 151 -23.84 -9.37 4.55
CA GLY A 151 -24.59 -9.86 5.69
C GLY A 151 -26.06 -10.16 5.33
N PRO A 152 -26.86 -10.61 6.30
CA PRO A 152 -28.29 -10.89 6.10
C PRO A 152 -29.11 -9.69 5.59
N LYS A 153 -28.61 -8.46 5.82
CA LYS A 153 -29.24 -7.20 5.38
C LYS A 153 -28.60 -6.62 4.11
N GLY A 154 -27.84 -7.43 3.37
CA GLY A 154 -27.09 -7.04 2.19
C GLY A 154 -25.66 -6.58 2.51
N ILE A 155 -25.06 -5.83 1.58
CA ILE A 155 -23.68 -5.35 1.69
C ILE A 155 -23.43 -4.57 2.99
N ARG A 156 -22.27 -4.72 3.62
CA ARG A 156 -21.88 -4.02 4.85
C ARG A 156 -20.36 -3.81 4.89
N ILE A 157 -19.92 -2.92 5.78
CA ILE A 157 -18.50 -2.87 6.17
C ILE A 157 -18.29 -3.90 7.26
N GLU A 158 -17.30 -4.76 7.07
CA GLU A 158 -16.77 -5.63 8.11
C GLU A 158 -15.75 -4.84 8.94
N PRO A 159 -15.89 -4.79 10.27
CA PRO A 159 -14.78 -4.40 11.13
C PRO A 159 -13.70 -5.47 10.98
N HIS A 160 -12.57 -5.12 10.38
CA HIS A 160 -11.40 -5.99 10.44
C HIS A 160 -10.50 -5.54 11.57
N ASP A 161 -10.43 -6.40 12.58
CA ASP A 161 -9.55 -6.28 13.71
C ASP A 161 -8.17 -6.91 13.39
N VAL A 162 -7.21 -6.57 14.24
CA VAL A 162 -5.78 -6.93 14.26
C VAL A 162 -5.45 -8.39 13.86
N GLU A 163 -6.38 -9.33 14.02
CA GLU A 163 -6.23 -10.75 13.69
C GLU A 163 -6.11 -11.03 12.18
N ASP A 164 -6.68 -10.17 11.33
CA ASP A 164 -6.54 -10.32 9.86
C ASP A 164 -5.27 -9.62 9.34
N PHE A 165 -4.74 -8.69 10.13
CA PHE A 165 -3.36 -8.24 9.98
C PHE A 165 -2.41 -9.39 10.33
N GLN A 166 -2.73 -10.23 11.33
CA GLN A 166 -1.95 -11.43 11.64
C GLN A 166 -1.91 -12.41 10.47
N SER A 167 -2.99 -12.63 9.71
CA SER A 167 -2.95 -13.50 8.51
C SER A 167 -2.06 -12.93 7.39
N ILE A 168 -2.02 -11.60 7.24
CA ILE A 168 -1.08 -10.89 6.38
C ILE A 168 0.36 -10.98 6.92
N LEU A 169 0.57 -10.82 8.23
CA LEU A 169 1.87 -10.93 8.90
C LEU A 169 2.41 -12.39 8.87
N ASP A 170 1.54 -13.39 8.97
CA ASP A 170 1.87 -14.81 8.93
C ASP A 170 2.24 -15.26 7.51
N LYS A 171 1.58 -14.68 6.49
CA LYS A 171 1.80 -15.03 5.08
C LYS A 171 2.91 -14.21 4.41
N TYR A 172 3.05 -12.93 4.77
CA TYR A 172 3.97 -11.97 4.11
C TYR A 172 5.01 -11.34 5.05
N GLY A 173 4.98 -11.69 6.34
CA GLY A 173 5.98 -11.32 7.33
C GLY A 173 5.63 -10.10 8.19
N LEU A 174 6.19 -10.09 9.42
CA LEU A 174 5.92 -9.12 10.48
C LEU A 174 6.25 -7.65 10.14
N ARG A 175 7.03 -7.40 9.09
CA ARG A 175 7.53 -6.07 8.70
C ARG A 175 7.09 -5.67 7.29
N TRP A 176 5.94 -6.18 6.85
CA TRP A 176 5.43 -5.97 5.50
C TRP A 176 5.28 -4.50 5.14
N ASN A 177 5.01 -3.62 6.12
CA ASN A 177 4.83 -2.18 5.93
C ASN A 177 6.06 -1.33 6.32
N ALA A 178 7.21 -1.97 6.58
CA ALA A 178 8.42 -1.26 7.01
C ALA A 178 9.15 -0.64 5.82
N PHE A 179 9.79 0.50 6.07
CA PHE A 179 10.60 1.22 5.09
C PHE A 179 11.75 0.35 4.56
N GLY A 180 11.93 0.33 3.24
CA GLY A 180 13.01 -0.39 2.56
C GLY A 180 12.83 -1.92 2.50
N ASN A 181 11.73 -2.45 3.00
CA ASN A 181 11.33 -3.84 2.77
C ASN A 181 10.43 -3.89 1.53
N ASP A 182 10.60 -4.94 0.74
CA ASP A 182 9.63 -5.32 -0.29
C ASP A 182 8.97 -6.63 0.13
N VAL A 183 7.73 -6.83 -0.32
CA VAL A 183 7.00 -8.08 -0.09
C VAL A 183 6.90 -8.85 -1.40
N PRO A 184 6.87 -10.20 -1.37
CA PRO A 184 6.64 -10.99 -2.57
C PRO A 184 5.38 -10.51 -3.28
N ASP A 185 5.43 -10.42 -4.61
CA ASP A 185 4.26 -10.06 -5.39
C ASP A 185 3.17 -11.11 -5.16
N ILE A 186 2.08 -10.69 -4.53
CA ILE A 186 0.93 -11.54 -4.19
C ILE A 186 0.23 -12.09 -5.43
N MET A 187 0.58 -11.56 -6.61
CA MET A 187 0.05 -11.95 -7.91
C MET A 187 0.96 -12.93 -8.67
N ALA A 188 2.21 -13.16 -8.26
CA ALA A 188 3.19 -13.96 -9.00
C ALA A 188 2.94 -15.48 -8.98
N GLY A 189 1.88 -15.96 -8.30
CA GLY A 189 1.56 -17.39 -8.15
C GLY A 189 0.69 -18.00 -9.26
N GLY A 190 0.31 -17.24 -10.29
CA GLY A 190 -0.56 -17.70 -11.38
C GLY A 190 0.19 -17.90 -12.70
N GLY A 191 1.06 -18.91 -12.80
CA GLY A 191 1.78 -19.19 -14.05
C GLY A 191 2.45 -20.56 -14.09
N SER A 192 1.82 -21.48 -14.83
CA SER A 192 2.36 -22.71 -15.46
C SER A 192 3.28 -23.62 -14.66
N GLY A 193 2.80 -24.83 -14.37
CA GLY A 193 3.66 -25.97 -14.10
C GLY A 193 4.57 -26.25 -15.31
N GLU A 194 5.87 -26.03 -15.12
CA GLU A 194 6.92 -26.67 -15.90
C GLU A 194 7.76 -27.51 -14.95
N GLU A 195 7.50 -28.82 -14.99
CA GLU A 195 8.39 -29.83 -14.44
C GLU A 195 9.79 -29.63 -15.04
N THR A 196 10.72 -29.15 -14.23
CA THR A 196 12.13 -29.21 -14.58
C THR A 196 12.59 -30.67 -14.43
N LYS A 197 12.40 -31.45 -15.50
CA LYS A 197 13.08 -32.74 -15.67
C LYS A 197 14.58 -32.48 -15.67
N LYS A 198 15.24 -32.74 -14.53
CA LYS A 198 16.70 -32.87 -14.48
C LYS A 198 17.09 -34.09 -15.31
N ALA A 199 17.52 -33.82 -16.53
CA ALA A 199 18.41 -34.70 -17.27
C ALA A 199 19.67 -34.90 -16.43
N ASN A 200 19.93 -36.13 -16.00
CA ASN A 200 21.25 -36.53 -15.52
C ASN A 200 21.78 -37.58 -16.49
N SER A 201 22.47 -37.09 -17.52
CA SER A 201 23.32 -37.89 -18.39
C SER A 201 24.75 -37.85 -17.87
N LYS A 202 25.22 -39.02 -17.42
CA LYS A 202 26.58 -39.59 -17.54
C LYS A 202 27.78 -38.81 -16.98
N ALA A 203 28.48 -39.45 -16.04
CA ALA A 203 29.70 -40.21 -16.35
C ALA A 203 29.85 -41.34 -15.32
#